data_AF-A0AAD7ZF17-F1
#
_entry.id   AF-A0AAD7ZF17-F1
#
_cell.length_a   1.000
_cell.length_b   1.000
_cell.length_c   1.000
_cell.angle_alpha   90.00
_cell.angle_beta   90.00
_cell.angle_gamma   90.00
#
_symmetry.space_group_name_H-M   'P 1'
#
loop_
_entity.id
_entity.type
_entity.pdbx_description
1 polymer ?
#
loop_
_entity_poly.entity_id
_entity_poly.type
_entity_poly.pdbx_seq_one_letter_code
_entity_poly.pdbx_strand_id
1 'polypeptide(L)'
;MIKVSATSSLAGDSVQKTLLVKPEGDVQFSNKAVFVDLRNKKNFNTTIDLDMPNNIVQGSDKVEVSAVGDILGPSIPNLDRLIRMPFGCGEQNMLNFVPNIVVVEYLKNTNQLTPAIEVKALQYMETGYQQELTYRHSDGSFSAFGSSDPNGSTCIFFYM
;
A
#
# COMPACT_ATOMS: atom_id res chain seq x y z
N MET A 1 22.07 -19.15 -2.70
CA MET A 1 21.33 -20.07 -3.59
C MET A 1 22.06 -21.40 -3.59
N ILE A 2 21.35 -22.50 -3.37
CA ILE A 2 21.95 -23.84 -3.26
C ILE A 2 21.47 -24.67 -4.45
N LYS A 3 22.41 -25.27 -5.18
CA LYS A 3 22.13 -26.21 -6.27
C LYS A 3 22.70 -27.57 -5.90
N VAL A 4 21.87 -28.59 -5.95
CA VAL A 4 22.26 -29.98 -5.76
C VAL A 4 22.04 -30.69 -7.09
N SER A 5 23.07 -31.37 -7.59
CA SER A 5 23.00 -32.14 -8.84
C SER A 5 23.35 -33.59 -8.56
N ALA A 6 22.60 -34.51 -9.16
CA ALA A 6 22.86 -35.94 -9.14
C ALA A 6 23.05 -36.44 -10.58
N THR A 7 24.09 -37.22 -10.82
CA THR A 7 24.39 -37.76 -12.15
C THR A 7 24.62 -39.27 -12.07
N SER A 8 24.11 -39.99 -13.07
CA SER A 8 24.38 -41.39 -13.35
C SER A 8 24.95 -41.53 -14.77
N SER A 9 25.38 -42.73 -15.14
CA SER A 9 25.90 -43.02 -16.49
C SER A 9 24.88 -42.81 -17.62
N LEU A 10 23.58 -42.71 -17.32
CA LEU A 10 22.49 -42.58 -18.28
C LEU A 10 21.73 -41.24 -18.21
N ALA A 11 21.75 -40.55 -17.07
CA ALA A 11 20.98 -39.33 -16.85
C ALA A 11 21.55 -38.48 -15.71
N GLY A 12 21.23 -37.19 -15.72
CA GLY A 12 21.50 -36.27 -14.62
C GLY A 12 20.28 -35.44 -14.28
N ASP A 13 20.11 -35.13 -13.00
CA ASP A 13 19.08 -34.24 -12.48
C ASP A 13 19.71 -33.19 -11.57
N SER A 14 19.09 -32.02 -11.44
CA SER A 14 19.52 -31.02 -10.46
C SER A 14 18.34 -30.23 -9.91
N VAL A 15 18.39 -30.01 -8.60
CA VAL A 15 17.41 -29.21 -7.86
C VAL A 15 18.09 -27.94 -7.37
N GLN A 16 17.45 -26.81 -7.60
CA GLN A 16 17.89 -25.49 -7.13
C GLN A 16 16.90 -24.96 -6.10
N LYS A 17 17.42 -24.51 -4.96
CA LYS A 17 16.63 -23.90 -3.88
C LYS A 17 17.28 -22.61 -3.41
N THR A 18 16.44 -21.63 -3.08
CA THR A 18 16.86 -20.36 -2.51
C THR A 18 16.96 -20.51 -1.00
N LEU A 19 18.13 -20.21 -0.43
CA LEU A 19 18.31 -20.09 1.01
C LEU A 19 18.22 -18.61 1.38
N LEU A 20 17.25 -18.25 2.21
CA LEU A 20 17.11 -16.91 2.77
C LEU A 20 18.02 -16.79 3.99
N VAL A 21 19.10 -16.02 3.86
CA VAL A 21 19.99 -15.70 4.98
C VAL A 21 19.52 -14.40 5.59
N LYS A 22 19.32 -14.39 6.92
CA LYS A 22 18.97 -13.20 7.69
C LYS A 22 20.05 -12.97 8.74
N PRO A 23 20.42 -11.71 9.01
CA PRO A 23 21.23 -11.38 10.17
C PRO A 23 20.47 -11.67 11.46
N GLU A 24 21.22 -11.79 12.55
CA GLU A 24 20.70 -12.01 13.90
C GLU A 24 20.00 -10.76 14.45
N GLY A 25 19.17 -10.93 15.48
CA GLY A 25 18.45 -9.84 16.15
C GLY A 25 17.16 -9.39 15.45
N ASP A 26 16.64 -8.24 15.90
CA ASP A 26 15.39 -7.65 15.40
C ASP A 26 15.68 -6.54 14.38
N VAL A 27 14.96 -6.60 13.25
CA VAL A 27 15.10 -5.59 12.19
C VAL A 27 14.46 -4.29 12.63
N GLN A 28 15.24 -3.21 12.63
CA GLN A 28 14.75 -1.86 12.86
C GLN A 28 14.78 -1.04 11.58
N PHE A 29 13.69 -0.33 11.30
CA PHE A 29 13.57 0.57 10.16
C PHE A 29 13.54 2.02 10.64
N SER A 30 14.38 2.86 10.03
CA SER A 30 14.36 4.32 10.23
C SER A 30 14.17 4.98 8.87
N ASN A 31 13.18 5.88 8.79
CA ASN A 31 12.86 6.59 7.55
C ASN A 31 12.96 8.10 7.79
N LYS A 32 13.69 8.79 6.91
CA LYS A 32 13.75 10.25 6.85
C LYS A 32 13.29 10.69 5.46
N ALA A 33 12.28 11.55 5.40
CA ALA A 33 11.73 12.08 4.16
C ALA A 33 12.07 13.57 4.01
N VAL A 34 12.39 14.00 2.79
CA VAL A 34 12.68 15.40 2.47
C VAL A 34 11.82 15.81 1.28
N PHE A 35 11.01 16.84 1.46
CA PHE A 35 10.25 17.46 0.37
C PHE A 35 11.14 18.43 -0.39
N VAL A 36 11.20 18.26 -1.71
CA VAL A 36 12.01 19.09 -2.61
C VAL A 36 11.09 19.92 -3.50
N ASP A 37 11.13 21.23 -3.35
CA ASP A 37 10.41 22.18 -4.21
C ASP A 37 11.40 23.00 -5.04
N LEU A 38 11.40 22.76 -6.36
CA LEU A 38 12.26 23.43 -7.33
C LEU A 38 11.55 24.53 -8.15
N ARG A 39 10.32 24.94 -7.78
CA ARG A 39 9.57 25.96 -8.54
C ARG A 39 10.32 27.29 -8.65
N ASN A 40 11.05 27.66 -7.59
CA ASN A 40 11.79 28.92 -7.49
C ASN A 40 13.32 28.74 -7.47
N LYS A 41 13.83 27.50 -7.55
CA LYS A 41 15.26 27.18 -7.41
C LYS A 41 15.64 26.08 -8.40
N LYS A 42 16.76 26.26 -9.11
CA LYS A 42 17.24 25.26 -10.09
C LYS A 42 17.86 24.03 -9.45
N ASN A 43 18.55 24.17 -8.32
CA ASN A 43 19.29 23.10 -7.67
C ASN A 43 18.91 23.00 -6.18
N PHE A 44 18.91 21.78 -5.65
CA PHE A 44 18.67 21.47 -4.24
C PHE A 44 19.73 20.48 -3.74
N ASN A 45 20.38 20.81 -2.63
CA ASN A 45 21.32 19.93 -1.94
C ASN A 45 20.91 19.87 -0.46
N THR A 46 20.92 18.68 0.12
CA THR A 46 20.67 18.45 1.55
C THR A 46 21.57 17.33 2.06
N THR A 47 21.85 17.34 3.37
CA THR A 47 22.58 16.26 4.06
C THR A 47 21.61 15.61 5.04
N ILE A 48 21.56 14.28 5.05
CA ILE A 48 20.72 13.50 5.96
C ILE A 48 21.64 12.68 6.85
N ASP A 49 21.65 13.01 8.13
CA ASP A 49 22.36 12.22 9.13
C ASP A 49 21.52 11.00 9.49
N LEU A 50 22.12 9.81 9.50
CA LEU A 50 21.47 8.56 9.86
C LEU A 50 21.87 8.19 11.29
N ASP A 51 20.91 8.28 12.22
CA ASP A 51 21.13 7.90 13.61
C ASP A 51 21.09 6.37 13.73
N MET A 52 22.27 5.75 13.76
CA MET A 52 22.39 4.29 13.90
C MET A 52 22.39 3.89 15.39
N PRO A 53 21.65 2.85 15.78
CA PRO A 53 21.66 2.36 17.15
C PRO A 53 23.03 1.74 17.50
N ASN A 54 23.47 1.91 18.75
CA ASN A 54 24.78 1.43 19.22
C ASN A 54 24.94 -0.10 19.17
N ASN A 55 23.85 -0.86 19.18
CA ASN A 55 23.84 -2.32 19.20
C ASN A 55 23.55 -2.93 17.82
N ILE A 56 24.15 -2.39 16.76
CA ILE A 56 23.94 -2.91 15.40
C ILE A 56 24.73 -4.21 15.19
N VAL A 57 24.11 -5.18 14.51
CA VAL A 57 24.81 -6.40 14.09
C VAL A 57 25.75 -6.05 12.93
N GLN A 58 26.99 -6.50 13.00
CA GLN A 58 27.99 -6.15 12.00
C GLN A 58 27.57 -6.65 10.60
N GLY A 59 27.52 -5.75 9.62
CA GLY A 59 27.12 -6.06 8.24
C GLY A 59 25.61 -6.27 8.03
N SER A 60 24.78 -5.97 9.04
CA SER A 60 23.32 -5.95 8.88
C SER A 60 22.79 -4.60 8.38
N ASP A 61 23.65 -3.59 8.26
CA ASP A 61 23.29 -2.25 7.84
C ASP A 61 22.89 -2.23 6.37
N LYS A 62 21.76 -1.57 6.10
CA LYS A 62 21.24 -1.36 4.75
C LYS A 62 20.64 0.03 4.65
N VAL A 63 21.14 0.83 3.71
CA VAL A 63 20.61 2.15 3.40
C VAL A 63 20.00 2.11 2.01
N GLU A 64 18.78 2.61 1.90
CA GLU A 64 18.06 2.75 0.63
C GLU A 64 17.63 4.19 0.47
N VAL A 65 17.95 4.78 -0.69
CA VAL A 65 17.56 6.15 -1.04
C VAL A 65 16.67 6.08 -2.26
N SER A 66 15.46 6.64 -2.15
CA SER A 66 14.51 6.73 -3.24
C SER A 66 14.10 8.19 -3.43
N ALA A 67 13.89 8.58 -4.69
CA ALA A 67 13.40 9.90 -5.07
C ALA A 67 12.19 9.72 -5.98
N VAL A 68 11.15 10.49 -5.70
CA VAL A 68 9.87 10.42 -6.39
C VAL A 68 9.46 11.81 -6.82
N GLY A 69 8.97 11.95 -8.06
CA GLY A 69 8.54 13.23 -8.61
C GLY A 69 7.18 13.70 -8.12
N ASP A 70 6.49 12.89 -7.32
CA ASP A 70 5.14 13.12 -6.84
C ASP A 70 5.03 12.62 -5.40
N ILE A 71 4.21 13.29 -4.58
CA ILE A 71 3.92 12.88 -3.20
C ILE A 71 3.28 11.49 -3.13
N LEU A 72 2.51 11.10 -4.15
CA LEU A 72 1.96 9.76 -4.28
C LEU A 72 2.93 8.80 -4.97
N GLY A 73 4.04 9.30 -5.50
CA GLY A 73 5.09 8.55 -6.17
C GLY A 73 5.57 7.28 -5.47
N PRO A 74 5.77 7.25 -4.13
CA PRO A 74 6.17 6.03 -3.42
C PRO A 74 5.08 4.95 -3.44
N SER A 75 3.82 5.36 -3.61
CA SER A 75 2.67 4.47 -3.70
C SER A 75 2.45 3.96 -5.13
N ILE A 76 2.92 4.67 -6.17
CA ILE A 76 2.70 4.35 -7.61
C ILE A 76 3.10 2.92 -8.00
N PRO A 77 4.26 2.37 -7.59
CA PRO A 77 4.62 0.99 -7.96
C PRO A 77 3.72 -0.08 -7.36
N ASN A 78 2.87 0.28 -6.38
CA ASN A 78 1.93 -0.61 -5.69
C ASN A 78 0.52 -0.01 -5.66
N LEU A 79 0.18 0.91 -6.55
CA LEU A 79 -1.12 1.61 -6.54
C LEU A 79 -2.26 0.62 -6.80
N ASP A 80 -2.00 -0.44 -7.57
CA ASP A 80 -2.88 -1.59 -7.80
C ASP A 80 -3.19 -2.39 -6.52
N ARG A 81 -2.30 -2.34 -5.52
CA ARG A 81 -2.49 -2.94 -4.17
C ARG A 81 -3.24 -2.02 -3.21
N LEU A 82 -3.32 -0.71 -3.51
CA LEU A 82 -4.20 0.23 -2.84
C LEU A 82 -5.65 0.10 -3.35
N ILE A 83 -5.82 -0.32 -4.61
CA ILE A 83 -7.12 -0.72 -5.17
C ILE A 83 -7.54 -2.04 -4.54
N ARG A 84 -8.41 -1.96 -3.53
CA ARG A 84 -8.88 -3.11 -2.76
C ARG A 84 -10.39 -3.20 -2.84
N MET A 85 -10.87 -4.43 -2.91
CA MET A 85 -12.29 -4.70 -2.79
C MET A 85 -12.74 -4.28 -1.38
N PRO A 86 -13.80 -3.46 -1.26
CA PRO A 86 -14.38 -3.13 0.04
C PRO A 86 -15.05 -4.34 0.69
N PHE A 87 -14.87 -4.47 2.01
CA PHE A 87 -15.45 -5.54 2.82
C PHE A 87 -15.52 -5.12 4.30
N GLY A 88 -16.36 -5.83 5.06
CA GLY A 88 -16.47 -5.67 6.51
C GLY A 88 -17.61 -4.74 6.94
N CYS A 89 -17.55 -4.28 8.18
CA CYS A 89 -18.50 -3.31 8.78
C CYS A 89 -18.38 -1.95 8.08
N GLY A 90 -19.34 -1.02 8.24
CA GLY A 90 -19.37 0.25 7.49
C GLY A 90 -18.03 1.02 7.50
N GLU A 91 -17.37 1.12 8.66
CA GLU A 91 -16.04 1.76 8.76
C GLU A 91 -14.96 1.01 7.96
N GLN A 92 -14.93 -0.32 8.04
CA GLN A 92 -13.95 -1.14 7.30
C GLN A 92 -14.22 -1.13 5.79
N ASN A 93 -15.50 -1.05 5.41
CA ASN A 93 -15.91 -0.88 4.02
C ASN A 93 -15.38 0.46 3.50
N MET A 94 -15.58 1.55 4.23
CA MET A 94 -15.08 2.88 3.86
C MET A 94 -13.55 2.98 3.82
N LEU A 95 -12.85 2.34 4.76
CA LEU A 95 -11.38 2.26 4.76
C LEU A 95 -10.81 1.63 3.48
N ASN A 96 -11.53 0.68 2.88
CA ASN A 96 -11.13 0.05 1.63
C ASN A 96 -11.74 0.74 0.40
N PHE A 97 -12.86 1.46 0.54
CA PHE A 97 -13.56 2.16 -0.53
C PHE A 97 -12.85 3.46 -0.95
N VAL A 98 -12.56 4.35 0.01
CA VAL A 98 -11.98 5.68 -0.26
C VAL A 98 -10.65 5.62 -1.05
N PRO A 99 -9.71 4.69 -0.75
CA PRO A 99 -8.49 4.56 -1.55
C PRO A 99 -8.74 4.32 -3.04
N ASN A 100 -9.79 3.59 -3.43
CA ASN A 100 -10.11 3.38 -4.85
C ASN A 100 -10.44 4.70 -5.55
N ILE A 101 -11.18 5.60 -4.91
CA ILE A 101 -11.56 6.90 -5.46
C ILE A 101 -10.31 7.77 -5.65
N VAL A 102 -9.50 7.91 -4.59
CA VAL A 102 -8.31 8.78 -4.59
C VAL A 102 -7.30 8.31 -5.63
N VAL A 103 -7.12 6.99 -5.78
CA VAL A 103 -6.22 6.40 -6.78
C VAL A 103 -6.70 6.66 -8.20
N VAL A 104 -8.00 6.46 -8.50
CA VAL A 104 -8.55 6.73 -9.83
C VAL A 104 -8.42 8.20 -10.18
N GLU A 105 -8.79 9.10 -9.26
CA GLU A 105 -8.70 10.55 -9.47
C GLU A 105 -7.26 10.99 -9.73
N TYR A 106 -6.29 10.46 -8.96
CA TYR A 106 -4.88 10.72 -9.17
C TYR A 106 -4.38 10.25 -10.54
N LEU A 107 -4.65 9.00 -10.90
CA LEU A 107 -4.21 8.43 -12.17
C LEU A 107 -4.85 9.16 -13.37
N LYS A 108 -6.11 9.58 -13.22
CA LYS A 108 -6.82 10.38 -14.22
C LYS A 108 -6.16 11.76 -14.39
N ASN A 109 -5.89 12.47 -13.30
CA ASN A 109 -5.29 13.81 -13.33
C ASN A 109 -3.84 13.81 -13.81
N THR A 110 -3.10 12.71 -13.60
CA THR A 110 -1.73 12.54 -14.08
C THR A 110 -1.62 11.88 -15.45
N ASN A 111 -2.75 11.56 -16.10
CA ASN A 111 -2.81 10.84 -17.39
C ASN A 111 -2.12 9.45 -17.37
N GLN A 112 -2.12 8.80 -16.21
CA GLN A 112 -1.56 7.45 -16.00
C GLN A 112 -2.64 6.37 -15.87
N LEU A 113 -3.93 6.74 -16.00
CA LEU A 113 -5.04 5.80 -15.88
C LEU A 113 -5.06 4.84 -17.08
N THR A 114 -5.06 3.54 -16.78
CA THR A 114 -5.25 2.50 -17.80
C THR A 114 -6.69 1.96 -17.73
N PRO A 115 -7.27 1.51 -18.85
CA PRO A 115 -8.62 0.94 -18.86
C PRO A 115 -8.80 -0.23 -17.90
N ALA A 116 -7.76 -1.07 -17.73
CA ALA A 116 -7.80 -2.20 -16.81
C ALA A 116 -7.91 -1.76 -15.33
N ILE A 117 -7.20 -0.69 -14.96
CA ILE A 117 -7.27 -0.12 -13.61
C ILE A 117 -8.63 0.56 -13.38
N GLU A 118 -9.10 1.32 -14.36
CA GLU A 118 -10.39 2.03 -14.30
C GLU A 118 -11.55 1.05 -14.10
N VAL A 119 -11.66 0.01 -14.94
CA VAL A 119 -12.73 -0.98 -14.83
C VAL A 119 -12.69 -1.69 -13.47
N LYS A 120 -11.50 -2.10 -13.01
CA LYS A 120 -11.34 -2.76 -11.71
C LYS A 120 -11.76 -1.87 -10.55
N ALA A 121 -11.30 -0.61 -10.55
CA ALA A 121 -11.64 0.34 -9.50
C ALA A 121 -13.13 0.68 -9.51
N LEU A 122 -13.75 0.86 -10.68
CA LEU A 122 -15.19 1.09 -10.81
C LEU A 122 -16.00 -0.08 -10.24
N GLN A 123 -15.65 -1.32 -10.58
CA GLN A 123 -16.32 -2.51 -10.02
C GLN A 123 -16.22 -2.57 -8.49
N TYR A 124 -15.06 -2.23 -7.93
CA TYR A 124 -14.85 -2.20 -6.49
C TYR A 124 -15.62 -1.05 -5.82
N MET A 125 -15.70 0.11 -6.47
CA MET A 125 -16.51 1.23 -5.99
C MET A 125 -18.01 0.91 -6.05
N GLU A 126 -18.52 0.33 -7.13
CA GLU A 126 -19.93 -0.09 -7.20
C GLU A 126 -20.28 -1.09 -6.08
N THR A 127 -19.41 -2.06 -5.86
CA THR A 127 -19.57 -3.06 -4.79
C THR A 127 -19.55 -2.42 -3.41
N GLY A 128 -18.55 -1.57 -3.12
CA GLY A 128 -18.44 -0.90 -1.83
C GLY A 128 -19.58 0.07 -1.56
N TYR A 129 -20.06 0.77 -2.58
CA TYR A 129 -21.22 1.64 -2.47
C TYR A 129 -22.49 0.86 -2.13
N GLN A 130 -22.72 -0.27 -2.80
CA GLN A 130 -23.85 -1.15 -2.49
C GLN A 130 -23.76 -1.72 -1.07
N GLN A 131 -22.56 -2.11 -0.62
CA GLN A 131 -22.33 -2.56 0.76
C GLN A 131 -22.59 -1.43 1.77
N GLU A 132 -22.12 -0.21 1.51
CA GLU A 132 -22.33 0.92 2.44
C GLU A 132 -23.81 1.26 2.59
N LEU A 133 -24.58 1.16 1.50
CA LEU A 133 -26.03 1.36 1.54
C LEU A 133 -26.77 0.38 2.47
N THR A 134 -26.22 -0.81 2.74
CA THR A 134 -26.81 -1.75 3.71
C THR A 134 -26.73 -1.26 5.15
N TYR A 135 -25.83 -0.32 5.43
CA TYR A 135 -25.63 0.29 6.75
C TYR A 135 -26.47 1.57 6.96
N ARG A 136 -27.24 1.97 5.95
CA ARG A 136 -28.14 3.12 5.98
C ARG A 136 -29.47 2.78 6.67
N HIS A 137 -29.85 3.62 7.62
CA HIS A 137 -31.16 3.60 8.28
C HIS A 137 -32.22 4.33 7.46
N SER A 138 -33.49 4.08 7.77
CA SER A 138 -34.64 4.70 7.08
C SER A 138 -34.70 6.22 7.24
N ASP A 139 -34.11 6.75 8.31
CA ASP A 139 -34.00 8.19 8.57
C ASP A 139 -32.85 8.87 7.79
N GLY A 140 -32.04 8.08 7.07
CA GLY A 140 -30.88 8.55 6.32
C GLY A 140 -29.56 8.54 7.09
N SER A 141 -29.56 8.13 8.37
CA SER A 141 -28.34 7.96 9.16
C SER A 141 -27.58 6.67 8.77
N PHE A 142 -26.28 6.58 9.07
CA PHE A 142 -25.45 5.39 8.86
C PHE A 142 -24.92 4.86 10.19
N SER A 143 -24.66 3.55 10.27
CA SER A 143 -24.18 2.89 11.50
C SER A 143 -23.19 1.77 11.17
N ALA A 144 -22.42 1.30 12.16
CA ALA A 144 -21.34 0.34 11.88
C ALA A 144 -21.89 -1.03 11.47
N PHE A 145 -23.06 -1.37 12.01
CA PHE A 145 -23.71 -2.67 11.85
C PHE A 145 -25.14 -2.57 11.29
N GLY A 146 -25.51 -1.43 10.72
CA GLY A 146 -26.81 -1.21 10.07
C GLY A 146 -27.96 -1.29 11.07
N SER A 147 -29.03 -1.99 10.71
CA SER A 147 -30.24 -2.12 11.55
C SER A 147 -30.02 -2.84 12.89
N SER A 148 -28.83 -3.40 13.13
CA SER A 148 -28.47 -3.98 14.43
C SER A 148 -28.13 -2.90 15.47
N ASP A 149 -27.72 -1.71 15.02
CA ASP A 149 -27.50 -0.55 15.90
C ASP A 149 -28.80 0.27 16.00
N PRO A 150 -29.32 0.55 17.21
CA PRO A 150 -30.56 1.30 17.39
C PRO A 150 -30.45 2.78 17.02
N ASN A 151 -29.23 3.32 16.86
CA ASN A 151 -28.96 4.70 16.47
C ASN A 151 -27.85 4.76 15.43
N GLY A 152 -27.90 5.76 14.54
CA GLY A 152 -26.79 6.08 13.64
C GLY A 152 -25.53 6.52 14.39
N SER A 153 -24.36 6.16 13.86
CA SER A 153 -23.05 6.55 14.39
C SER A 153 -22.49 7.71 13.59
N THR A 154 -22.23 8.85 14.25
CA THR A 154 -21.64 10.05 13.63
C THR A 154 -20.25 9.84 13.03
N CYS A 155 -19.52 8.81 13.49
CA CYS A 155 -18.17 8.50 13.02
C CYS A 155 -18.13 8.07 11.54
N ILE A 156 -19.08 7.24 11.10
CA ILE A 156 -19.12 6.70 9.74
C ILE A 156 -19.63 7.75 8.75
N PHE A 157 -20.52 8.62 9.24
CA PHE A 157 -21.01 9.78 8.49
C PHE A 157 -19.89 10.72 8.06
N PHE A 158 -18.76 10.77 8.78
CA PHE A 158 -17.61 11.60 8.41
C PHE A 158 -16.76 11.02 7.27
N TYR A 159 -16.93 9.73 6.96
CA TYR A 159 -16.19 9.07 5.87
C TYR A 159 -16.97 9.07 4.55
N MET A 160 -18.29 9.27 4.58
CA MET A 160 -19.19 9.35 3.42
C MET A 160 -19.30 10.76 2.86
#